data_AF-A0A940R396-F1
#
_entry.id   AF-A0A940R396-F1
#
_cell.length_a   1.000
_cell.length_b   1.000
_cell.length_c   1.000
_cell.angle_alpha   90.00
_cell.angle_beta   90.00
_cell.angle_gamma   90.00
#
_symmetry.space_group_name_H-M   'P 1'
#
loop_
_entity.id
_entity.type
_entity.pdbx_description
1 polymer ?
#
loop_
_entity_poly.entity_id
_entity_poly.type
_entity_poly.pdbx_seq_one_letter_code
_entity_poly.pdbx_strand_id
1 'polypeptide(L)'
;MKTLVLSMCCFLAALQLHAQDTEFPKEWEVQLKLTNGMITNFNSYSPDIYTGALGLAPQYAIVPHKLRVGATAMLMYNNKKLGGLFGPSAAFKLSSIGTKLFGVGNIHVQVEHLWGTDKQRLLGGGPYVELGHKLLIGITTHRDYKLNTWWFQSAIGIKLNKTKAKDRQDFN
;
A
#
# COMPACT_ATOMS: atom_id res chain seq x y z
N MET A 1 -28.26 -10.72 -27.46
CA MET A 1 -27.45 -9.92 -26.50
C MET A 1 -27.71 -10.23 -25.02
N LYS A 2 -28.94 -10.53 -24.57
CA LYS A 2 -29.22 -10.78 -23.14
C LYS A 2 -28.63 -12.10 -22.57
N THR A 3 -28.41 -13.11 -23.40
CA THR A 3 -27.85 -14.42 -23.00
C THR A 3 -26.33 -14.39 -22.79
N LEU A 4 -25.60 -13.47 -23.44
CA LEU A 4 -24.15 -13.37 -23.32
C LEU A 4 -23.72 -12.73 -21.98
N VAL A 5 -24.51 -11.77 -21.50
CA VAL A 5 -24.30 -11.10 -20.20
C VAL A 5 -24.52 -12.07 -19.03
N LEU A 6 -25.53 -12.94 -19.13
CA LEU A 6 -25.82 -13.92 -18.09
C LEU A 6 -24.74 -15.02 -18.01
N SER A 7 -24.23 -15.47 -19.15
CA SER A 7 -23.14 -16.46 -19.21
C SER A 7 -21.81 -15.89 -18.67
N MET A 8 -21.54 -14.60 -18.93
CA MET A 8 -20.36 -13.91 -18.39
C MET A 8 -20.43 -13.73 -16.87
N CYS A 9 -21.61 -13.45 -16.30
CA CYS A 9 -21.80 -13.40 -14.84
C CYS A 9 -21.64 -14.78 -14.16
N CYS A 10 -22.08 -15.87 -14.80
CA CYS A 10 -21.91 -17.22 -14.25
C CYS A 10 -20.45 -17.69 -14.27
N PHE A 11 -19.67 -17.29 -15.29
CA PHE A 11 -18.23 -17.61 -15.35
C PHE A 11 -17.41 -16.87 -14.28
N LEU A 12 -17.82 -15.65 -13.92
CA LEU A 12 -17.20 -14.88 -12.82
C LEU A 12 -17.52 -15.46 -11.43
N ALA A 13 -18.69 -16.10 -11.27
CA ALA A 13 -19.07 -16.73 -10.00
C ALA A 13 -18.38 -18.08 -9.74
N ALA A 14 -17.90 -18.76 -10.79
CA ALA A 14 -17.27 -20.09 -10.67
C ALA A 14 -15.80 -20.07 -10.22
N LEU A 15 -15.16 -18.90 -10.17
CA LEU A 15 -13.77 -18.73 -9.70
C LEU A 15 -13.71 -18.49 -8.18
N GLN A 16 -14.44 -19.28 -7.39
CA GLN A 16 -14.15 -19.38 -5.95
C GLN A 16 -12.98 -20.35 -5.73
N LEU A 17 -11.81 -19.96 -6.22
CA LEU A 17 -10.55 -20.48 -5.69
C LEU A 17 -10.52 -20.08 -4.22
N HIS A 18 -10.74 -21.04 -3.34
CA HIS A 18 -10.43 -20.93 -1.92
C HIS A 18 -8.90 -20.82 -1.78
N ALA A 19 -8.37 -19.65 -2.10
CA ALA A 19 -7.05 -19.26 -1.65
C ALA A 19 -7.14 -19.24 -0.12
N GLN A 20 -6.41 -20.13 0.54
CA GLN A 20 -6.30 -20.21 1.99
C GLN A 20 -5.90 -18.82 2.50
N ASP A 21 -6.87 -18.09 3.04
CA ASP A 21 -6.82 -16.65 3.24
C ASP A 21 -5.99 -16.32 4.48
N THR A 22 -4.66 -16.36 4.36
CA THR A 22 -3.75 -16.28 5.51
C THR A 22 -3.10 -14.92 5.69
N GLU A 23 -3.30 -13.97 4.79
CA GLU A 23 -2.19 -13.04 4.58
C GLU A 23 -2.14 -11.73 5.39
N PHE A 24 -3.14 -11.38 6.21
CA PHE A 24 -2.96 -10.37 7.27
C PHE A 24 -3.07 -11.05 8.64
N PRO A 25 -2.06 -11.82 9.07
CA PRO A 25 -2.08 -12.45 10.39
C PRO A 25 -2.18 -11.41 11.51
N LYS A 26 -2.69 -11.82 12.66
CA LYS A 26 -2.84 -10.96 13.86
C LYS A 26 -1.48 -10.65 14.50
N GLU A 27 -0.63 -9.96 13.78
CA GLU A 27 0.75 -9.64 14.15
C GLU A 27 1.13 -8.21 13.77
N TRP A 28 2.31 -7.81 14.23
CA TRP A 28 2.97 -6.59 13.77
C TRP A 28 3.70 -6.84 12.46
N GLU A 29 3.53 -5.90 11.55
CA GLU A 29 4.28 -5.82 10.31
C GLU A 29 5.03 -4.51 10.23
N VAL A 30 6.29 -4.55 9.81
CA VAL A 30 7.07 -3.35 9.53
C VAL A 30 7.57 -3.46 8.10
N GLN A 31 7.21 -2.47 7.29
CA GLN A 31 7.65 -2.37 5.91
C GLN A 31 8.68 -1.24 5.78
N LEU A 32 9.81 -1.52 5.13
CA LEU A 32 10.68 -0.48 4.57
C LEU A 32 10.14 -0.11 3.20
N LYS A 33 9.72 1.14 3.00
CA LYS A 33 9.05 1.64 1.80
C LYS A 33 9.94 2.70 1.13
N LEU A 34 10.29 2.46 -0.13
CA LEU A 34 10.85 3.45 -1.05
C LEU A 34 9.69 3.98 -1.90
N THR A 35 9.52 5.30 -1.93
CA THR A 35 8.53 5.97 -2.76
C THR A 35 9.20 6.95 -3.69
N ASN A 36 8.62 7.11 -4.87
CA ASN A 36 9.16 7.98 -5.88
C ASN A 36 8.04 8.50 -6.80
N GLY A 37 8.07 9.79 -7.13
CA GLY A 37 7.11 10.35 -8.06
C GLY A 37 7.13 11.86 -8.17
N MET A 38 5.97 12.46 -8.44
CA MET A 38 5.82 13.88 -8.77
C MET A 38 4.85 14.60 -7.85
N ILE A 39 5.12 15.89 -7.64
CA ILE A 39 4.29 16.86 -6.94
C ILE A 39 3.86 17.89 -7.99
N THR A 40 2.56 18.03 -8.21
CA THR A 40 1.97 18.95 -9.18
C THR A 40 0.84 19.76 -8.55
N ASN A 41 0.52 20.93 -9.08
CA ASN A 41 -0.71 21.65 -8.74
C ASN A 41 -1.67 21.76 -9.94
N PHE A 42 -1.38 21.07 -11.04
CA PHE A 42 -2.12 21.11 -12.31
C PHE A 42 -2.30 22.50 -12.94
N ASN A 43 -1.56 23.51 -12.47
CA ASN A 43 -1.58 24.85 -13.05
C ASN A 43 -0.47 24.97 -14.10
N SER A 44 -0.78 25.59 -15.24
CA SER A 44 0.13 25.68 -16.39
C SER A 44 1.42 26.50 -16.15
N TYR A 45 1.53 27.22 -15.02
CA TYR A 45 2.61 28.19 -14.76
C TYR A 45 3.61 27.78 -13.69
N SER A 46 3.42 26.63 -13.04
CA SER A 46 4.29 26.16 -11.96
C SER A 46 4.93 24.83 -12.34
N PRO A 47 6.26 24.69 -12.17
CA PRO A 47 6.95 23.48 -12.52
C PRO A 47 6.56 22.33 -11.59
N ASP A 48 6.36 21.15 -12.17
CA ASP A 48 6.21 19.91 -11.40
C ASP A 48 7.53 19.56 -10.70
N ILE A 49 7.43 19.12 -9.45
CA ILE A 49 8.60 18.79 -8.63
C ILE A 49 8.68 17.29 -8.46
N TYR A 50 9.83 16.71 -8.79
CA TYR A 50 10.10 15.30 -8.51
C TYR A 50 10.49 15.10 -7.04
N THR A 51 10.00 14.02 -6.45
CA THR A 51 10.21 13.67 -5.04
C THR A 51 10.58 12.19 -4.90
N GLY A 52 11.48 11.90 -3.98
CA GLY A 52 11.79 10.55 -3.52
C GLY A 52 11.73 10.50 -2.00
N ALA A 53 11.24 9.40 -1.43
CA ALA A 53 11.25 9.21 0.01
C ALA A 53 11.53 7.76 0.39
N LEU A 54 12.23 7.57 1.50
CA LEU A 54 12.49 6.27 2.12
C LEU A 54 11.95 6.30 3.54
N GLY A 55 11.23 5.26 3.95
CA GLY A 55 10.68 5.23 5.29
C GLY A 55 10.17 3.89 5.77
N LEU A 56 9.62 3.90 6.98
CA LEU A 56 9.07 2.74 7.66
C LEU A 56 7.55 2.90 7.81
N ALA A 57 6.84 1.80 7.65
CA ALA A 57 5.40 1.73 7.88
C ALA A 57 5.06 0.58 8.83
N PRO A 58 5.24 0.74 10.17
CA PRO A 58 4.75 -0.22 11.15
C PRO A 58 3.23 -0.26 11.16
N GLN A 59 2.65 -1.46 11.11
CA GLN A 59 1.22 -1.72 11.12
C GLN A 59 0.88 -2.95 11.97
N TYR A 60 -0.34 -2.98 12.49
CA TYR A 60 -0.89 -4.09 13.25
C TYR A 60 -2.26 -4.47 12.68
N ALA A 61 -2.50 -5.77 12.50
CA ALA A 61 -3.80 -6.27 12.06
C ALA A 61 -4.83 -6.23 13.20
N ILE A 62 -5.73 -5.24 13.15
CA ILE A 62 -6.82 -5.10 14.12
C ILE A 62 -8.01 -6.01 13.79
N VAL A 63 -8.28 -6.21 12.50
CA VAL A 63 -9.22 -7.22 12.02
C VAL A 63 -8.39 -8.20 11.20
N PRO A 64 -8.10 -9.39 11.74
CA PRO A 64 -7.31 -10.40 11.03
C PRO A 64 -7.86 -10.62 9.62
N HIS A 65 -6.97 -10.77 8.65
CA HIS A 65 -7.29 -11.00 7.23
C HIS A 65 -8.04 -9.85 6.53
N LYS A 66 -8.26 -8.70 7.17
CA LYS A 66 -9.03 -7.58 6.57
C LYS A 66 -8.41 -6.21 6.73
N LEU A 67 -8.03 -5.84 7.95
CA LEU A 67 -7.67 -4.46 8.26
C LEU A 67 -6.43 -4.38 9.14
N ARG A 68 -5.45 -3.64 8.63
CA ARG A 68 -4.26 -3.22 9.37
C ARG A 68 -4.34 -1.72 9.63
N VAL A 69 -3.86 -1.29 10.79
CA VAL A 69 -3.70 0.12 11.15
C VAL A 69 -2.32 0.33 11.71
N GLY A 70 -1.77 1.52 11.53
CA GLY A 70 -0.41 1.79 11.92
C GLY A 70 -0.02 3.24 11.72
N ALA A 71 1.27 3.43 11.51
CA ALA A 71 1.85 4.72 11.20
C ALA A 71 2.83 4.58 10.04
N THR A 72 3.09 5.70 9.38
CA THR A 72 4.12 5.85 8.38
C THR A 72 5.08 6.94 8.86
N ALA A 73 6.38 6.74 8.65
CA ALA A 73 7.42 7.74 8.86
C ALA A 73 8.45 7.65 7.72
N MET A 74 8.64 8.74 6.97
CA MET A 74 9.50 8.79 5.78
C MET A 74 10.43 9.99 5.82
N LEU A 75 11.68 9.78 5.39
CA LEU A 75 12.60 10.84 5.00
C LEU A 75 12.43 11.07 3.51
N MET A 76 12.26 12.33 3.13
CA MET A 76 11.98 12.73 1.76
C MET A 76 13.04 13.70 1.25
N TYR A 77 13.35 13.60 -0.03
CA TYR A 77 14.13 14.57 -0.78
C TYR A 77 13.31 15.13 -1.93
N ASN A 78 13.06 16.43 -1.92
CA ASN A 78 12.39 17.16 -3.01
C ASN A 78 13.06 18.52 -3.19
N ASN A 79 13.13 19.02 -4.44
CA ASN A 79 13.68 20.35 -4.74
C ASN A 79 14.99 20.70 -3.98
N LYS A 80 15.94 19.75 -3.95
CA LYS A 80 17.23 19.86 -3.23
C LYS A 80 17.16 20.01 -1.71
N LYS A 81 15.99 19.79 -1.10
CA LYS A 81 15.77 19.86 0.34
C LYS A 81 15.43 18.49 0.90
N LEU A 82 15.98 18.21 2.08
CA LEU A 82 15.58 17.08 2.90
C LEU A 82 14.41 17.49 3.78
N GLY A 83 13.44 16.59 3.91
CA GLY A 83 12.26 16.77 4.71
C GLY A 83 11.81 15.45 5.33
N GLY A 84 10.75 15.53 6.11
CA GLY A 84 10.15 14.36 6.76
C GLY A 84 8.65 14.36 6.57
N LEU A 85 8.06 13.16 6.52
CA LEU A 85 6.63 12.91 6.55
C LEU A 85 6.33 11.88 7.64
N PHE A 86 5.30 12.09 8.44
CA PHE A 86 4.84 11.10 9.40
C PHE A 86 3.33 11.17 9.61
N GLY A 87 2.70 10.07 9.99
CA GLY A 87 1.29 10.09 10.42
C GLY A 87 0.62 8.72 10.37
N PRO A 88 -0.67 8.63 10.73
CA PRO A 88 -1.39 7.37 10.77
C PRO A 88 -1.61 6.80 9.37
N SER A 89 -1.71 5.47 9.32
CA SER A 89 -2.05 4.72 8.11
C SER A 89 -3.02 3.59 8.42
N ALA A 90 -3.83 3.22 7.43
CA ALA A 90 -4.70 2.06 7.47
C ALA A 90 -4.63 1.33 6.13
N ALA A 91 -4.60 -0.01 6.16
CA ALA A 91 -4.57 -0.85 4.98
C ALA A 91 -5.71 -1.86 5.04
N PHE A 92 -6.61 -1.80 4.06
CA PHE A 92 -7.77 -2.67 3.93
C PHE A 92 -7.55 -3.65 2.78
N LYS A 93 -7.57 -4.95 3.09
CA LYS A 93 -7.42 -6.03 2.13
C LYS A 93 -8.67 -6.12 1.26
N LEU A 94 -8.45 -6.15 -0.06
CA LEU A 94 -9.51 -6.31 -1.05
C LEU A 94 -9.62 -7.77 -1.51
N SER A 95 -8.49 -8.42 -1.79
CA SER A 95 -8.47 -9.77 -2.32
C SER A 95 -7.12 -10.45 -2.11
N SER A 96 -7.11 -11.79 -2.21
CA SER A 96 -5.92 -12.63 -2.29
C SER A 96 -5.70 -13.06 -3.75
N ILE A 97 -4.45 -13.10 -4.19
CA ILE A 97 -4.04 -13.60 -5.49
C ILE A 97 -3.11 -14.80 -5.32
N GLY A 98 -3.33 -15.86 -6.09
CA GLY A 98 -2.41 -16.99 -6.18
C GLY A 98 -1.44 -16.78 -7.33
N THR A 99 -0.14 -16.83 -7.07
CA THR A 99 0.92 -16.70 -8.08
C THR A 99 1.85 -17.90 -8.02
N LYS A 100 2.25 -18.44 -9.18
CA LYS A 100 3.19 -19.57 -9.24
C LYS A 100 4.60 -19.23 -8.75
N LEU A 101 5.03 -17.97 -8.92
CA LEU A 101 6.40 -17.52 -8.63
C LEU A 101 6.58 -17.00 -7.19
N PHE A 102 5.56 -16.34 -6.64
CA PHE A 102 5.63 -15.70 -5.31
C PHE A 102 4.73 -16.36 -4.26
N GLY A 103 4.02 -17.42 -4.63
CA GLY A 103 3.01 -18.05 -3.76
C GLY A 103 1.76 -17.17 -3.68
N VAL A 104 1.21 -17.03 -2.48
CA VAL A 104 0.04 -16.18 -2.23
C VAL A 104 0.50 -14.71 -2.16
N GLY A 105 -0.37 -13.81 -2.60
CA GLY A 105 -0.21 -12.37 -2.49
C GLY A 105 -1.54 -11.68 -2.18
N ASN A 106 -1.48 -10.41 -1.81
CA ASN A 106 -2.65 -9.60 -1.47
C ASN A 106 -2.77 -8.40 -2.39
N ILE A 107 -4.02 -8.05 -2.69
CA ILE A 107 -4.37 -6.72 -3.14
C ILE A 107 -5.03 -6.01 -1.97
N HIS A 108 -4.54 -4.84 -1.61
CA HIS A 108 -5.12 -4.00 -0.57
C HIS A 108 -5.10 -2.53 -0.97
N VAL A 109 -5.94 -1.73 -0.32
CA VAL A 109 -5.90 -0.28 -0.43
C VAL A 109 -5.34 0.27 0.87
N GLN A 110 -4.37 1.16 0.78
CA GLN A 110 -3.82 1.88 1.92
C GLN A 110 -4.28 3.32 1.87
N VAL A 111 -4.63 3.87 3.04
CA VAL A 111 -4.95 5.28 3.25
C VAL A 111 -4.00 5.83 4.32
N GLU A 112 -3.51 7.04 4.11
CA GLU A 112 -2.54 7.72 4.97
C GLU A 112 -2.95 9.18 5.16
N HIS A 113 -2.74 9.68 6.38
CA HIS A 113 -2.77 11.10 6.68
C HIS A 113 -1.39 11.47 7.20
N LEU A 114 -0.64 12.27 6.43
CA LEU A 114 0.76 12.56 6.72
C LEU A 114 0.94 14.05 6.98
N TRP A 115 1.70 14.35 8.03
CA TRP A 115 2.20 15.68 8.33
C TRP A 115 3.68 15.73 8.04
N GLY A 116 4.12 16.84 7.46
CA GLY A 116 5.51 16.99 7.05
C GLY A 116 6.17 18.30 7.44
N THR A 117 7.45 18.37 7.11
CA THR A 117 8.21 19.61 7.07
C THR A 117 7.56 20.61 6.11
N ASP A 118 7.90 21.89 6.22
CA ASP A 118 7.32 22.96 5.37
C ASP A 118 5.79 23.07 5.41
N LYS A 119 5.18 22.69 6.55
CA LYS A 119 3.73 22.70 6.80
C LYS A 119 2.94 21.75 5.88
N GLN A 120 3.60 20.77 5.27
CA GLN A 120 2.94 19.78 4.42
C GLN A 120 1.85 19.03 5.22
N ARG A 121 0.68 18.87 4.60
CA ARG A 121 -0.40 18.07 5.17
C ARG A 121 -1.07 17.27 4.07
N LEU A 122 -0.73 16.00 3.99
CA LEU A 122 -1.15 15.10 2.93
C LEU A 122 -2.28 14.20 3.43
N LEU A 123 -3.32 14.04 2.63
CA LEU A 123 -4.33 13.00 2.81
C LEU A 123 -4.47 12.24 1.51
N GLY A 124 -4.43 10.92 1.57
CA GLY A 124 -4.59 10.11 0.37
C GLY A 124 -4.19 8.67 0.59
N GLY A 125 -3.77 8.01 -0.48
CA GLY A 125 -3.50 6.59 -0.47
C GLY A 125 -3.60 5.97 -1.86
N GLY A 126 -3.73 4.65 -1.91
CA GLY A 126 -3.88 3.95 -3.17
C GLY A 126 -3.78 2.44 -3.04
N PRO A 127 -3.93 1.73 -4.17
CA PRO A 127 -3.81 0.29 -4.22
C PRO A 127 -2.36 -0.18 -4.09
N TYR A 128 -2.20 -1.29 -3.40
CA TYR A 128 -0.96 -2.01 -3.20
C TYR A 128 -1.16 -3.49 -3.48
N VAL A 129 -0.10 -4.10 -4.01
CA VAL A 129 0.05 -5.53 -4.17
C VAL A 129 1.19 -5.99 -3.27
N GLU A 130 0.88 -6.93 -2.39
CA GLU A 130 1.86 -7.62 -1.55
C GLU A 130 2.11 -9.01 -2.12
N LEU A 131 3.35 -9.37 -2.41
CA LEU A 131 3.73 -10.64 -3.03
C LEU A 131 4.55 -11.47 -2.03
N GLY A 132 4.05 -12.66 -1.70
CA GLY A 132 4.75 -13.64 -0.85
C GLY A 132 5.10 -13.11 0.55
N HIS A 133 4.30 -12.19 1.10
CA HIS A 133 4.55 -11.48 2.36
C HIS A 133 5.92 -10.78 2.48
N LYS A 134 6.56 -10.49 1.35
CA LYS A 134 7.93 -9.96 1.34
C LYS A 134 8.01 -8.65 0.59
N LEU A 135 7.43 -8.61 -0.60
CA LEU A 135 7.53 -7.48 -1.51
C LEU A 135 6.20 -6.76 -1.56
N LEU A 136 6.25 -5.44 -1.45
CA LEU A 136 5.12 -4.54 -1.61
C LEU A 136 5.37 -3.70 -2.85
N ILE A 137 4.36 -3.56 -3.72
CA ILE A 137 4.38 -2.65 -4.86
C ILE A 137 3.07 -1.88 -4.86
N GLY A 138 3.11 -0.57 -5.11
CA GLY A 138 1.88 0.20 -5.16
C GLY A 138 2.02 1.52 -5.89
N ILE A 139 0.86 2.13 -6.11
CA ILE A 139 0.72 3.49 -6.62
C ILE A 139 -0.17 4.24 -5.65
N THR A 140 0.18 5.48 -5.38
CA THR A 140 -0.53 6.31 -4.40
C THR A 140 -0.74 7.71 -4.96
N THR A 141 -1.84 8.30 -4.52
CA THR A 141 -2.11 9.71 -4.71
C THR A 141 -2.40 10.36 -3.37
N HIS A 142 -1.77 11.48 -3.10
CA HIS A 142 -2.05 12.27 -1.90
C HIS A 142 -2.33 13.72 -2.26
N ARG A 143 -3.35 14.28 -1.62
CA ARG A 143 -3.66 15.70 -1.68
C ARG A 143 -2.96 16.42 -0.54
N ASP A 144 -2.01 17.30 -0.87
CA ASP A 144 -1.52 18.27 0.11
C ASP A 144 -2.54 19.42 0.22
N TYR A 145 -3.38 19.37 1.24
CA TYR A 145 -4.44 20.36 1.44
C TYR A 145 -3.93 21.66 2.06
N LYS A 146 -2.65 21.73 2.47
CA LYS A 146 -2.04 22.97 2.96
C LYS A 146 -1.31 23.73 1.86
N LEU A 147 -0.60 23.02 0.98
CA LEU A 147 0.14 23.60 -0.15
C LEU A 147 -0.63 23.58 -1.47
N ASN A 148 -1.85 23.01 -1.46
CA ASN A 148 -2.72 22.91 -2.63
C ASN A 148 -2.08 22.12 -3.80
N THR A 149 -1.22 21.15 -3.50
CA THR A 149 -0.56 20.27 -4.48
C THR A 149 -1.10 18.85 -4.42
N TRP A 150 -0.82 18.06 -5.45
CA TRP A 150 -1.12 16.65 -5.59
C TRP A 150 0.19 15.90 -5.74
N TRP A 151 0.28 14.79 -5.04
CA TRP A 151 1.43 13.91 -5.05
C TRP A 151 1.00 12.62 -5.73
N PHE A 152 1.76 12.20 -6.73
CA PHE A 152 1.56 10.93 -7.42
C PHE A 152 2.85 10.14 -7.27
N GLN A 153 2.78 9.01 -6.57
CA GLN A 153 3.97 8.25 -6.21
C GLN A 153 3.79 6.78 -6.49
N SER A 154 4.81 6.17 -7.08
CA SER A 154 5.00 4.72 -7.02
C SER A 154 5.71 4.37 -5.71
N ALA A 155 5.45 3.16 -5.22
CA ALA A 155 6.01 2.65 -3.98
C ALA A 155 6.50 1.22 -4.19
N ILE A 156 7.69 0.93 -3.70
CA ILE A 156 8.23 -0.43 -3.56
C ILE A 156 8.64 -0.59 -2.11
N GLY A 157 8.24 -1.69 -1.48
CA GLY A 157 8.57 -1.95 -0.09
C GLY A 157 8.98 -3.38 0.18
N ILE A 158 9.72 -3.58 1.27
CA ILE A 158 10.09 -4.89 1.77
C ILE A 158 9.65 -5.05 3.23
N LYS A 159 9.10 -6.21 3.57
CA LYS A 159 8.79 -6.55 4.98
C LYS A 159 10.09 -6.84 5.73
N LEU A 160 10.28 -6.18 6.86
CA LEU A 160 11.47 -6.33 7.72
C LEU A 160 11.28 -7.41 8.81
N ASN A 161 10.04 -7.65 9.24
CA ASN A 161 9.77 -8.60 10.31
C ASN A 161 9.90 -10.05 9.82
N LYS A 162 10.63 -10.88 10.57
CA LYS A 162 10.68 -12.33 10.33
C LYS A 162 9.38 -12.96 10.82
N THR A 163 8.63 -13.61 9.93
CA THR A 163 7.52 -14.48 10.33
C THR A 163 8.06 -15.56 11.27
N LYS A 164 7.49 -15.70 12.47
CA LYS A 164 7.91 -16.75 13.41
C LYS A 164 7.60 -18.11 12.77
N ALA A 165 8.61 -18.96 12.63
CA ALA A 165 8.53 -20.25 11.95
C ALA A 165 7.64 -21.32 12.65
N LYS A 166 6.90 -20.97 13.71
CA LYS A 166 6.09 -21.92 14.47
C LYS A 166 4.78 -22.34 13.79
N ASP A 167 4.26 -21.58 12.83
CA ASP A 167 3.01 -21.94 12.13
C ASP A 167 3.20 -22.83 10.90
N ARG A 168 4.42 -23.34 10.65
CA ARG A 168 4.73 -24.19 9.49
C ARG A 168 4.74 -25.70 9.81
N GLN A 169 4.54 -26.09 11.07
CA GLN A 169 4.59 -27.49 11.51
C GLN A 169 3.23 -28.13 11.82
N ASP A 170 2.13 -27.38 11.78
CA ASP A 170 0.78 -27.92 12.10
C ASP A 170 -0.04 -28.31 10.85
N PHE A 171 0.62 -28.58 9.73
CA PHE A 171 -0.03 -29.07 8.50
C PHE A 171 0.68 -30.31 7.93
N ASN A 172 0.77 -31.37 8.75
CA ASN A 172 0.91 -32.76 8.27
C ASN A 172 -0.33 -33.55 8.68
#